data_AF-A0AAV1JFV3-F1
#
_entry.id   AF-A0AAV1JFV3-F1
#
_cell.length_a   1.000
_cell.length_b   1.000
_cell.length_c   1.000
_cell.angle_alpha   90.00
_cell.angle_beta   90.00
_cell.angle_gamma   90.00
#
_symmetry.space_group_name_H-M   'P 1'
#
loop_
_entity.id
_entity.type
_entity.pdbx_description
1 polymer ?
#
loop_
_entity_poly.entity_id
_entity_poly.type
_entity_poly.pdbx_seq_one_letter_code
_entity_poly.pdbx_strand_id
1 'polypeptide(L)'
;MASVLIKKALFSKTNALQKTVGIICNATRNHWNFQYKPGPYPKTPAEREAAAKKYGLTVEEYQPFPEDMGYGDYPNLPDIGAESKDPHYPYDNAELKRNFNEPYHVNAEILGEDRYNISFKPRISVMEQWCWFLGVIGGSIALYYYMEDYKFGRPVTAKQYPQDGPHYSFSSQ
;
A
#
# COMPACT_ATOMS: atom_id res chain seq x y z
N MET A 1 -46.27 1.16 -49.28
CA MET A 1 -46.00 2.58 -48.95
C MET A 1 -45.56 2.81 -47.51
N ALA A 2 -46.14 2.13 -46.51
CA ALA A 2 -45.76 2.31 -45.09
C ALA A 2 -44.28 2.00 -44.77
N SER A 3 -43.67 0.96 -45.37
CA SER A 3 -42.27 0.60 -45.07
C SER A 3 -41.24 1.62 -45.57
N VAL A 4 -41.56 2.38 -46.62
CA VAL A 4 -40.69 3.43 -47.17
C VAL A 4 -40.70 4.67 -46.26
N LEU A 5 -41.86 4.99 -45.69
CA LEU A 5 -42.01 6.07 -44.70
C LEU A 5 -41.28 5.74 -43.40
N ILE A 6 -41.36 4.49 -42.93
CA ILE A 6 -40.62 4.02 -41.74
C ILE A 6 -39.11 4.08 -41.98
N LYS A 7 -38.62 3.64 -43.14
CA LYS A 7 -37.20 3.80 -43.50
C LYS A 7 -36.80 5.28 -43.53
N LYS A 8 -37.56 6.16 -44.17
CA LYS A 8 -37.27 7.61 -44.16
C LYS A 8 -37.27 8.20 -42.75
N ALA A 9 -38.16 7.77 -41.85
CA ALA A 9 -38.20 8.25 -40.47
C ALA A 9 -36.99 7.77 -39.64
N LEU A 10 -36.56 6.51 -39.83
CA LEU A 10 -35.37 5.94 -39.18
C LEU A 10 -34.07 6.57 -39.70
N PHE A 11 -33.99 6.87 -41.00
CA PHE A 11 -32.80 7.43 -41.64
C PHE A 11 -32.78 8.98 -41.72
N SER A 12 -33.86 9.69 -41.36
CA SER A 12 -33.84 11.17 -41.33
C SER A 12 -33.12 11.74 -40.11
N LYS A 13 -33.06 10.97 -39.01
CA LYS A 13 -32.38 11.34 -37.76
C LYS A 13 -31.27 10.37 -37.40
N THR A 14 -30.42 10.02 -38.37
CA THR A 14 -29.25 9.13 -38.20
C THR A 14 -28.40 9.51 -36.99
N ASN A 15 -28.14 10.81 -36.78
CA ASN A 15 -27.37 11.29 -35.62
C ASN A 15 -28.06 11.04 -34.27
N ALA A 16 -29.39 11.15 -34.20
CA ALA A 16 -30.12 10.87 -32.98
C ALA A 16 -30.10 9.37 -32.69
N LEU A 17 -30.34 8.55 -33.72
CA LEU A 17 -30.34 7.10 -33.63
C LEU A 17 -28.96 6.54 -33.26
N GLN A 18 -27.88 7.08 -33.83
CA GLN A 18 -26.50 6.76 -33.41
C GLN A 18 -26.24 7.10 -31.94
N LYS A 19 -26.72 8.25 -31.45
CA LYS A 19 -26.58 8.63 -30.04
C LYS A 19 -27.35 7.70 -29.11
N THR A 20 -28.59 7.33 -29.44
CA THR A 20 -29.38 6.39 -28.62
C THR A 20 -28.79 4.99 -28.62
N VAL A 21 -28.32 4.50 -29.78
CA VAL A 21 -27.61 3.22 -29.88
C VAL A 21 -26.32 3.26 -29.07
N GLY A 22 -25.56 4.36 -29.13
CA GLY A 22 -24.38 4.57 -28.30
C GLY A 22 -24.67 4.49 -26.80
N ILE A 23 -25.75 5.11 -26.32
CA ILE A 23 -26.18 5.06 -24.91
C ILE A 23 -26.57 3.63 -24.51
N ILE A 24 -27.36 2.94 -25.33
CA ILE A 24 -27.80 1.56 -25.04
C ILE A 24 -26.61 0.60 -25.03
N CYS A 25 -25.71 0.69 -26.01
CA CYS A 25 -24.49 -0.10 -26.06
C CYS A 25 -23.57 0.18 -24.86
N ASN A 26 -23.50 1.42 -24.39
CA ASN A 26 -22.71 1.75 -23.20
C ASN A 26 -23.37 1.20 -21.93
N ALA A 27 -24.70 1.28 -21.82
CA ALA A 27 -25.43 0.72 -20.67
C ALA A 27 -25.33 -0.82 -20.60
N THR A 28 -25.41 -1.53 -21.73
CA THR A 28 -25.30 -3.00 -21.76
C THR A 28 -23.88 -3.51 -21.58
N ARG A 29 -22.86 -2.74 -21.99
CA ARG A 29 -21.44 -3.08 -21.78
C ARG A 29 -20.97 -2.82 -20.34
N ASN A 30 -21.70 -2.03 -19.55
CA ASN A 30 -21.38 -1.73 -18.15
C ASN A 30 -21.99 -2.73 -17.14
N HIS A 31 -22.24 -3.99 -17.54
CA HIS A 31 -22.79 -5.04 -16.66
C HIS A 31 -21.86 -5.45 -15.50
N TRP A 32 -20.66 -4.86 -15.42
CA TRP A 32 -19.53 -5.40 -14.66
C TRP A 32 -19.54 -5.09 -13.17
N ASN A 33 -20.32 -4.13 -12.68
CA ASN A 33 -20.09 -3.58 -11.33
C ASN A 33 -21.18 -3.83 -10.29
N PHE A 34 -22.46 -4.02 -10.63
CA PHE A 34 -23.50 -4.03 -9.58
C PHE A 34 -23.48 -5.29 -8.69
N GLN A 35 -23.10 -6.44 -9.26
CA GLN A 35 -23.07 -7.72 -8.53
C GLN A 35 -21.87 -7.82 -7.59
N TYR A 36 -20.74 -7.23 -7.98
CA TYR A 36 -19.48 -7.27 -7.22
C TYR A 36 -19.29 -6.05 -6.30
N LYS A 37 -20.09 -5.00 -6.45
CA LYS A 37 -20.01 -3.79 -5.63
C LYS A 37 -20.33 -4.12 -4.16
N PRO A 38 -19.49 -3.72 -3.20
CA PRO A 38 -19.80 -3.80 -1.78
C PRO A 38 -21.12 -3.11 -1.41
N GLY A 39 -21.90 -3.75 -0.56
CA GLY A 39 -23.16 -3.29 -0.02
C GLY A 39 -23.06 -2.82 1.45
N PRO A 40 -24.20 -2.52 2.09
CA PRO A 40 -24.24 -2.16 3.50
C PRO A 40 -23.99 -3.37 4.40
N TYR A 41 -23.67 -3.13 5.67
CA TYR A 41 -23.41 -4.18 6.66
C TYR A 41 -24.60 -5.16 6.78
N PRO A 42 -24.38 -6.49 6.67
CA PRO A 42 -25.44 -7.49 6.75
C PRO A 42 -25.91 -7.68 8.20
N LYS A 43 -27.18 -7.39 8.47
CA LYS A 43 -27.76 -7.46 9.83
C LYS A 43 -28.52 -8.76 10.05
N THR A 44 -29.07 -9.34 8.99
CA THR A 44 -29.82 -10.59 9.07
C THR A 44 -28.99 -11.80 8.64
N PRO A 45 -29.31 -13.02 9.12
CA PRO A 45 -28.65 -14.25 8.66
C PRO A 45 -28.77 -14.46 7.15
N ALA A 46 -29.93 -14.16 6.56
CA ALA A 46 -30.14 -14.30 5.12
C ALA A 46 -29.28 -13.31 4.30
N GLU A 47 -29.12 -12.07 4.78
CA GLU A 47 -28.20 -11.10 4.17
C GLU A 47 -26.74 -11.56 4.29
N ARG A 48 -26.38 -12.17 5.42
CA ARG A 48 -25.04 -12.73 5.64
C ARG A 48 -24.76 -13.88 4.68
N GLU A 49 -25.73 -14.79 4.49
CA GLU A 49 -25.62 -15.89 3.52
C GLU A 49 -25.48 -15.37 2.08
N ALA A 50 -26.27 -14.36 1.71
CA ALA A 50 -26.17 -13.72 0.40
C ALA A 50 -24.82 -13.03 0.19
N ALA A 51 -24.29 -12.34 1.20
CA ALA A 51 -22.98 -11.69 1.17
C ALA A 51 -21.84 -12.73 1.08
N ALA A 52 -21.87 -13.78 1.91
CA ALA A 52 -20.90 -14.87 1.86
C ALA A 52 -20.83 -15.49 0.44
N LYS A 53 -22.00 -15.79 -0.14
CA LYS A 53 -22.12 -16.31 -1.51
C LYS A 53 -21.56 -15.34 -2.56
N LYS A 54 -21.78 -14.02 -2.39
CA LYS A 54 -21.25 -12.98 -3.29
C LYS A 54 -19.72 -12.95 -3.29
N TYR A 55 -19.08 -13.15 -2.15
CA TYR A 55 -17.61 -13.17 -2.01
C TYR A 55 -16.99 -14.57 -2.21
N GLY A 56 -17.80 -15.58 -2.53
CA GLY A 56 -17.31 -16.96 -2.72
C GLY A 56 -16.83 -17.62 -1.44
N LEU A 57 -17.28 -17.15 -0.27
CA LEU A 57 -16.93 -17.67 1.05
C LEU A 57 -18.06 -18.53 1.62
N THR A 58 -17.71 -19.45 2.52
CA THR A 58 -18.73 -20.13 3.33
C THR A 58 -19.30 -19.16 4.38
N VAL A 59 -20.50 -19.46 4.88
CA VAL A 59 -21.17 -18.61 5.89
C VAL A 59 -20.36 -18.54 7.19
N GLU A 60 -19.60 -19.60 7.49
CA GLU A 60 -18.77 -19.71 8.70
C GLU A 60 -17.47 -18.90 8.57
N GLU A 61 -16.84 -18.90 7.39
CA GLU A 61 -15.63 -18.11 7.11
C GLU A 61 -15.94 -16.63 6.88
N TYR A 62 -17.14 -16.31 6.43
CA TYR A 62 -17.54 -14.93 6.18
C TYR A 62 -17.78 -14.17 7.49
N GLN A 63 -16.83 -13.30 7.81
CA GLN A 63 -16.90 -12.38 8.93
C GLN A 63 -16.80 -10.95 8.41
N PRO A 64 -17.85 -10.12 8.48
CA PRO A 64 -17.74 -8.72 8.09
C PRO A 64 -16.98 -7.92 9.16
N PHE A 65 -16.40 -6.78 8.76
CA PHE A 65 -15.85 -5.82 9.72
C PHE A 65 -16.94 -5.24 10.62
N PRO A 66 -16.58 -4.78 11.83
CA PRO A 66 -17.47 -3.97 12.69
C PRO A 66 -18.14 -2.81 11.92
N GLU A 67 -19.44 -2.57 12.18
CA GLU A 67 -20.27 -1.60 11.44
C GLU A 67 -19.76 -0.15 11.59
N ASP A 68 -19.11 0.17 12.70
CA ASP A 68 -18.53 1.47 13.03
C ASP A 68 -17.36 1.88 12.12
N MET A 69 -16.65 0.90 11.53
CA MET A 69 -15.54 1.18 10.62
C MET A 69 -15.98 1.52 9.19
N GLY A 70 -17.26 1.31 8.83
CA GLY A 70 -17.81 1.76 7.56
C GLY A 70 -17.42 0.94 6.31
N TYR A 71 -16.90 -0.28 6.48
CA TYR A 71 -16.54 -1.17 5.36
C TYR A 71 -17.74 -1.87 4.69
N GLY A 72 -18.93 -1.81 5.30
CA GLY A 72 -20.15 -2.40 4.73
C GLY A 72 -20.20 -3.92 4.84
N ASP A 73 -20.49 -4.61 3.74
CA ASP A 73 -20.53 -6.08 3.64
C ASP A 73 -19.19 -6.74 3.31
N TYR A 74 -18.09 -5.96 3.28
CA TYR A 74 -16.79 -6.51 2.89
C TYR A 74 -16.25 -7.52 3.93
N PRO A 75 -15.71 -8.67 3.49
CA PRO A 75 -15.18 -9.67 4.41
C PRO A 75 -13.89 -9.20 5.08
N ASN A 76 -13.80 -9.42 6.39
CA ASN A 76 -12.60 -9.30 7.21
C ASN A 76 -11.77 -10.57 7.04
N LEU A 77 -10.88 -10.54 6.05
CA LEU A 77 -9.93 -11.61 5.80
C LEU A 77 -8.83 -11.60 6.87
N PRO A 78 -8.18 -12.75 7.15
CA PRO A 78 -7.06 -12.79 8.07
C PRO A 78 -5.88 -11.98 7.51
N ASP A 79 -5.15 -11.30 8.41
CA ASP A 79 -3.96 -10.52 8.11
C ASP A 79 -2.78 -11.43 7.70
N ILE A 80 -2.83 -11.96 6.48
CA ILE A 80 -1.80 -12.82 5.89
C ILE A 80 -1.16 -12.06 4.73
N GLY A 81 0.12 -11.74 4.87
CA GLY A 81 0.91 -11.10 3.82
C GLY A 81 1.12 -12.03 2.61
N ALA A 82 1.29 -11.44 1.42
CA ALA A 82 1.57 -12.20 0.20
C ALA A 82 2.83 -13.08 0.34
N GLU A 83 3.84 -12.61 1.08
CA GLU A 83 5.08 -13.37 1.33
C GLU A 83 4.85 -14.67 2.12
N SER A 84 3.77 -14.75 2.91
CA SER A 84 3.43 -15.93 3.71
C SER A 84 2.70 -17.02 2.93
N LYS A 85 2.19 -16.68 1.74
CA LYS A 85 1.52 -17.64 0.85
C LYS A 85 2.55 -18.58 0.23
N ASP A 86 2.12 -19.78 -0.15
CA ASP A 86 3.00 -20.82 -0.69
C ASP A 86 3.66 -20.35 -2.01
N PRO A 87 4.99 -20.15 -2.06
CA PRO A 87 5.66 -19.68 -3.27
C PRO A 87 5.65 -20.69 -4.44
N HIS A 88 5.33 -21.96 -4.18
CA HIS A 88 5.34 -23.02 -5.18
C HIS A 88 3.96 -23.29 -5.78
N TYR A 89 2.90 -22.74 -5.21
CA TYR A 89 1.56 -22.87 -5.76
C TYR A 89 1.42 -22.05 -7.06
N PRO A 90 0.87 -22.62 -8.15
CA PRO A 90 0.73 -21.92 -9.42
C PRO A 90 -0.48 -20.96 -9.39
N TYR A 91 -0.30 -19.79 -8.78
CA TYR A 91 -1.35 -18.76 -8.74
C TYR A 91 -1.68 -18.22 -10.14
N ASP A 92 -2.95 -17.86 -10.37
CA ASP A 92 -3.36 -17.18 -11.60
C ASP A 92 -2.60 -15.86 -11.80
N ASN A 93 -2.45 -15.09 -10.71
CA ASN A 93 -1.62 -13.90 -10.66
C ASN A 93 -0.41 -14.15 -9.75
N ALA A 94 0.68 -14.66 -10.34
CA ALA A 94 1.90 -15.01 -9.61
C ALA A 94 2.51 -13.84 -8.83
N GLU A 95 2.52 -12.62 -9.41
CA GLU A 95 3.06 -11.41 -8.76
C GLU A 95 2.35 -11.05 -7.45
N LEU A 96 1.05 -11.35 -7.35
CA LEU A 96 0.24 -11.04 -6.17
C LEU A 96 -0.03 -12.27 -5.30
N LYS A 97 0.49 -13.45 -5.69
CA LYS A 97 0.17 -14.77 -5.12
C LYS A 97 -1.34 -14.93 -4.86
N ARG A 98 -2.14 -14.69 -5.90
CA ARG A 98 -3.60 -14.61 -5.81
C ARG A 98 -4.29 -15.32 -6.97
N ASN A 99 -5.40 -15.99 -6.67
CA ASN A 99 -6.25 -16.64 -7.67
C ASN A 99 -7.39 -15.74 -8.16
N PHE A 100 -7.95 -16.09 -9.32
CA PHE A 100 -9.16 -15.47 -9.83
C PHE A 100 -10.34 -15.72 -8.88
N ASN A 101 -11.19 -14.70 -8.69
CA ASN A 101 -12.32 -14.69 -7.76
C ASN A 101 -11.99 -14.88 -6.26
N GLU A 102 -10.72 -14.89 -5.86
CA GLU A 102 -10.35 -14.79 -4.44
C GLU A 102 -10.69 -13.39 -3.91
N PRO A 103 -11.38 -13.27 -2.75
CA PRO A 103 -11.64 -11.97 -2.14
C PRO A 103 -10.32 -11.27 -1.80
N TYR A 104 -10.30 -9.95 -1.97
CA TYR A 104 -9.09 -9.16 -1.74
C TYR A 104 -9.05 -8.68 -0.29
N HIS A 105 -7.86 -8.51 0.27
CA HIS A 105 -7.73 -7.95 1.62
C HIS A 105 -7.96 -6.43 1.58
N VAL A 106 -8.57 -5.85 2.62
CA VAL A 106 -8.83 -4.40 2.70
C VAL A 106 -7.53 -3.60 2.62
N ASN A 107 -6.52 -4.03 3.38
CA ASN A 107 -5.19 -3.42 3.45
C ASN A 107 -4.16 -4.11 2.55
N ALA A 108 -4.59 -4.66 1.41
CA ALA A 108 -3.71 -5.43 0.53
C ALA A 108 -2.55 -4.59 -0.04
N GLU A 109 -2.69 -3.26 -0.09
CA GLU A 109 -1.62 -2.34 -0.46
C GLU A 109 -0.46 -2.30 0.54
N ILE A 110 -0.70 -2.67 1.81
CA ILE A 110 0.34 -2.76 2.85
C ILE A 110 0.88 -4.18 2.97
N LEU A 111 0.04 -5.19 2.72
CA LEU A 111 0.36 -6.62 2.83
C LEU A 111 0.96 -7.24 1.54
N GLY A 112 1.30 -6.39 0.56
CA GLY A 112 2.03 -6.78 -0.64
C GLY A 112 3.42 -7.34 -0.34
N GLU A 113 3.95 -8.15 -1.26
CA GLU A 113 5.30 -8.76 -1.13
C GLU A 113 6.42 -7.71 -1.13
N ASP A 114 6.19 -6.55 -1.72
CA ASP A 114 7.11 -5.41 -1.75
C ASP A 114 7.06 -4.53 -0.48
N ARG A 115 6.19 -4.83 0.48
CA ARG A 115 5.86 -3.97 1.63
C ARG A 115 6.13 -4.65 2.97
N TYR A 116 5.14 -4.67 3.86
CA TYR A 116 5.29 -5.13 5.22
C TYR A 116 4.84 -6.58 5.34
N ASN A 117 5.76 -7.44 5.81
CA ASN A 117 5.44 -8.82 6.12
C ASN A 117 4.98 -8.97 7.57
N ILE A 118 3.66 -9.09 7.75
CA ILE A 118 3.03 -9.27 9.07
C ILE A 118 3.32 -10.62 9.72
N SER A 119 3.54 -11.67 8.92
CA SER A 119 3.84 -13.01 9.44
C SER A 119 5.34 -13.24 9.65
N PHE A 120 6.17 -12.22 9.42
CA PHE A 120 7.61 -12.33 9.57
C PHE A 120 7.96 -12.69 11.02
N LYS A 121 8.67 -13.82 11.17
CA LYS A 121 9.17 -14.28 12.47
C LYS A 121 10.66 -14.00 12.53
N PRO A 122 11.10 -12.94 13.20
CA PRO A 122 12.51 -12.63 13.28
C PRO A 122 13.24 -13.73 14.04
N ARG A 123 14.43 -14.11 13.57
CA ARG A 123 15.28 -15.11 14.24
C ARG A 123 15.68 -14.68 15.65
N ILE A 124 15.86 -13.37 15.85
CA ILE A 124 16.25 -12.74 17.12
C ILE A 124 15.10 -11.84 17.55
N SER A 125 14.76 -11.84 18.85
CA SER A 125 13.65 -11.03 19.33
C SER A 125 13.86 -9.54 19.01
N VAL A 126 12.80 -8.82 18.67
CA VAL A 126 12.88 -7.40 18.29
C VAL A 126 13.46 -6.58 19.45
N MET A 127 13.11 -6.91 20.68
CA MET A 127 13.63 -6.22 21.87
C MET A 127 15.14 -6.44 22.04
N GLU A 128 15.64 -7.64 21.79
CA GLU A 128 17.08 -7.92 21.85
C GLU A 128 17.84 -7.16 20.75
N GLN A 129 17.29 -7.11 19.53
CA GLN A 129 17.86 -6.28 18.45
C GLN A 129 17.94 -4.80 18.85
N TRP A 130 16.88 -4.26 19.47
CA TRP A 130 16.86 -2.89 19.98
C TRP A 130 17.87 -2.67 21.10
N CYS A 131 17.98 -3.60 22.05
CA CYS A 131 18.97 -3.53 23.12
C CYS A 131 20.40 -3.50 22.59
N TRP A 132 20.73 -4.33 21.58
CA TRP A 132 22.05 -4.30 20.95
C TRP A 132 22.28 -3.00 20.20
N PHE A 133 21.31 -2.55 19.40
CA PHE A 133 21.41 -1.31 18.65
C PHE A 133 21.63 -0.11 19.56
N LEU A 134 20.77 0.07 20.56
CA LEU A 134 20.87 1.15 21.53
C LEU A 134 22.10 1.00 22.43
N GLY A 135 22.50 -0.22 22.76
CA GLY A 135 23.72 -0.49 23.51
C GLY A 135 24.98 -0.05 22.76
N VAL A 136 25.08 -0.35 21.46
CA VAL A 136 26.22 0.07 20.62
C VAL A 136 26.22 1.58 20.41
N ILE A 137 25.09 2.17 20.02
CA ILE A 137 24.99 3.61 19.80
C ILE A 137 25.23 4.38 21.10
N GLY A 138 24.51 4.02 22.17
CA GLY A 138 24.63 4.65 23.48
C GLY A 138 26.02 4.46 24.08
N GLY A 139 26.59 3.25 23.98
CA GLY A 139 27.95 2.97 24.43
C GLY A 139 29.00 3.78 23.67
N SER A 140 28.85 3.94 22.35
CA SER A 140 29.76 4.75 21.54
C SER A 140 29.69 6.24 21.90
N ILE A 141 28.47 6.77 22.14
CA ILE A 141 28.26 8.15 22.58
C ILE A 141 28.84 8.37 23.98
N ALA A 142 28.60 7.44 24.90
CA ALA A 142 29.14 7.51 26.26
C ALA A 142 30.68 7.48 26.25
N LEU A 143 31.27 6.60 25.43
CA LEU A 143 32.71 6.55 25.26
C LEU A 143 33.27 7.85 24.66
N TYR A 144 32.58 8.42 23.66
CA TYR A 144 32.98 9.69 23.06
C TYR A 144 33.08 10.81 24.11
N TYR A 145 32.05 10.99 24.94
CA TYR A 145 32.07 11.99 26.00
C TYR A 145 33.10 11.69 27.09
N TYR A 146 33.27 10.41 27.45
CA TYR A 146 34.27 10.00 28.43
C TYR A 146 35.71 10.27 27.94
N MET A 147 35.98 10.07 26.65
CA MET A 147 37.29 10.28 26.05
C MET A 147 37.61 11.75 25.74
N GLU A 148 36.66 12.67 25.94
CA GLU A 148 36.85 14.11 25.72
C GLU A 148 37.97 14.69 26.59
N ASP A 149 38.17 14.15 27.81
CA ASP A 149 39.28 14.53 28.70
C ASP A 149 40.63 13.91 28.29
N TYR A 150 40.62 12.88 27.43
CA TYR A 150 41.77 12.09 27.02
C TYR A 150 42.10 12.26 25.54
N LYS A 151 42.02 13.49 25.04
CA LYS A 151 42.34 13.78 23.64
C LYS A 151 43.82 13.56 23.35
N PHE A 152 44.09 12.69 22.39
CA PHE A 152 45.44 12.48 21.89
C PHE A 152 45.81 13.57 20.89
N GLY A 153 46.71 14.47 21.30
CA GLY A 153 47.32 15.47 20.42
C GLY A 153 48.68 15.01 19.90
N ARG A 154 49.10 15.55 18.75
CA ARG A 154 50.50 15.44 18.33
C ARG A 154 51.37 16.29 19.26
N PRO A 155 52.57 15.85 19.66
CA PRO A 155 53.48 16.64 20.49
C PRO A 155 54.16 17.72 19.64
N VAL A 156 53.39 18.72 19.23
CA VAL A 156 53.83 19.86 18.42
C VAL A 156 53.56 21.16 19.15
N THR A 157 54.34 22.18 18.86
CA THR A 157 54.11 23.53 19.40
C THR A 157 52.82 24.12 18.84
N ALA A 158 52.26 25.10 19.55
CA ALA A 158 51.12 25.86 19.06
C ALA A 158 51.44 26.48 17.69
N LYS A 159 50.48 26.42 16.77
CA LYS A 159 50.64 26.97 15.43
C LYS A 159 50.95 28.46 15.53
N GLN A 160 52.11 28.85 15.03
CA GLN A 160 52.54 30.25 15.00
C GLN A 160 51.79 30.95 13.87
N TYR A 161 51.16 32.06 14.20
CA TYR A 161 50.54 32.98 13.24
C TYR A 161 51.34 34.28 13.24
N PRO A 162 51.51 34.93 12.08
CA PRO A 162 52.04 36.28 12.04
C PRO A 162 51.10 37.23 12.80
N GLN A 163 51.66 38.28 13.41
CA GLN A 163 50.89 39.26 14.19
C GLN A 163 49.91 40.03 13.29
N ASP A 164 48.75 40.47 13.77
CA ASP A 164 47.89 41.32 12.92
C ASP A 164 48.59 42.67 12.64
N GLY A 165 48.85 42.96 11.35
CA GLY A 165 49.47 44.20 10.89
C GLY A 165 50.37 44.04 9.66
N PRO A 166 50.90 45.15 9.10
CA PRO A 166 51.83 45.06 7.97
C PRO A 166 53.20 44.51 8.40
N HIS A 167 53.66 43.47 7.71
CA HIS A 167 54.92 42.75 8.00
C HIS A 167 56.13 43.19 7.18
N TYR A 168 56.03 44.33 6.50
CA TYR A 168 57.08 44.83 5.61
C TYR A 168 57.47 46.25 5.99
N SER A 169 58.75 46.49 6.26
CA SER A 169 59.32 47.82 6.45
C SER A 169 59.95 48.31 5.15
N PHE A 170 59.18 48.44 4.08
CA PHE A 170 59.66 49.20 2.92
C PHE A 170 59.42 50.68 3.22
N SER A 171 60.41 51.34 3.80
CA SER A 171 60.42 52.80 3.84
C SER A 171 60.45 53.31 2.40
N SER A 172 59.42 54.04 1.99
CA SER A 172 59.44 54.84 0.76
C SER A 172 60.48 55.95 0.94
N GLN A 173 61.65 55.79 0.34
CA GLN A 173 62.52 56.92 0.02
C GLN A 173 61.90 57.78 -1.07
#